data_AF-A0A9D6ERI8-F1
#
_entry.id   AF-A0A9D6ERI8-F1
#
_cell.length_a   1.000
_cell.length_b   1.000
_cell.length_c   1.000
_cell.angle_alpha   90.00
_cell.angle_beta   90.00
_cell.angle_gamma   90.00
#
_symmetry.space_group_name_H-M   'P 1'
#
loop_
_entity.id
_entity.type
_entity.pdbx_description
1 polymer ?
#
loop_
_entity_poly.entity_id
_entity_poly.type
_entity_poly.pdbx_seq_one_letter_code
_entity_poly.pdbx_strand_id
1 'polypeptide(L)'
;GIVREFQAIDEFLVEVYKHSEMDEVRLLVEVDETPAHTARAVQERLRAQLGIRVEVVPVPSRSLPRYELKARRVVRRSAGPS
;
A
#
# COMPACT_ATOMS: atom_id res chain seq x y z
N GLY A 1 -11.78 2.66 7.29
CA GLY A 1 -10.31 2.70 7.35
C GLY A 1 -9.86 2.88 5.93
N ILE A 2 -9.14 3.97 5.65
CA ILE A 2 -9.07 4.63 4.33
C ILE A 2 -9.01 3.66 3.14
N VAL A 3 -8.11 2.69 3.13
CA VAL A 3 -7.94 1.75 2.00
C VAL A 3 -9.19 0.89 1.74
N ARG A 4 -9.90 0.47 2.81
CA ARG A 4 -11.12 -0.35 2.70
C ARG A 4 -12.34 0.42 2.14
N GLU A 5 -12.24 1.74 1.98
CA GLU A 5 -13.31 2.55 1.35
C GLU A 5 -13.29 2.40 -0.19
N PHE A 6 -12.19 1.89 -0.75
CA PHE A 6 -12.04 1.69 -2.20
C PHE A 6 -12.41 0.26 -2.57
N GLN A 7 -13.61 0.06 -3.12
CA GLN A 7 -14.10 -1.27 -3.52
C GLN A 7 -13.29 -1.93 -4.64
N ALA A 8 -12.54 -1.14 -5.41
CA ALA A 8 -11.66 -1.63 -6.47
C ALA A 8 -10.35 -2.26 -5.96
N ILE A 9 -10.10 -2.25 -4.65
CA ILE A 9 -8.90 -2.84 -4.04
C ILE A 9 -9.23 -4.21 -3.45
N ASP A 10 -8.63 -5.25 -4.01
CA ASP A 10 -8.87 -6.64 -3.60
C ASP A 10 -8.04 -7.05 -2.39
N GLU A 11 -6.81 -6.54 -2.27
CA GLU A 11 -5.91 -6.76 -1.14
C GLU A 11 -4.89 -5.61 -1.04
N PHE A 12 -4.35 -5.39 0.16
CA PHE A 12 -3.29 -4.40 0.35
C PHE A 12 -2.25 -4.78 1.41
N LEU A 13 -1.04 -4.27 1.24
CA LEU A 13 0.08 -4.46 2.15
C LEU A 13 0.79 -3.14 2.39
N VAL A 14 1.04 -2.80 3.65
CA VAL A 14 1.90 -1.69 4.04
C VAL A 14 3.32 -2.23 4.26
N GLU A 15 4.27 -1.74 3.48
CA GLU A 15 5.68 -1.98 3.68
C GLU A 15 6.31 -0.79 4.38
N VAL A 16 7.08 -1.07 5.44
CA VAL A 16 7.99 -0.10 6.05
C VAL A 16 9.39 -0.53 5.70
N TYR A 17 10.17 0.34 5.08
CA TYR A 17 11.52 0.02 4.64
C TYR A 17 12.49 1.14 4.97
N LYS A 18 13.77 0.81 5.09
CA LYS A 18 14.81 1.83 5.26
C LYS A 18 15.19 2.42 3.90
N HIS A 19 15.21 3.75 3.84
CA HIS A 19 15.81 4.51 2.76
C HIS A 19 16.80 5.50 3.37
N SER A 20 18.09 5.21 3.24
CA SER A 20 19.12 5.81 4.10
C SER A 20 18.78 5.57 5.59
N GLU A 21 18.93 6.60 6.44
CA GLU A 21 18.65 6.50 7.89
C GLU A 21 17.15 6.54 8.23
N MET A 22 16.30 6.93 7.28
CA MET A 22 14.88 7.17 7.51
C MET A 22 14.03 5.92 7.22
N ASP A 23 12.98 5.72 8.01
CA ASP A 23 11.93 4.75 7.71
C ASP A 23 10.94 5.38 6.72
N GLU A 24 10.79 4.73 5.57
CA GLU A 24 9.81 5.06 4.54
C GLU A 24 8.63 4.09 4.59
N VAL A 25 7.48 4.56 4.12
CA VAL A 25 6.24 3.77 4.09
C VAL A 25 5.68 3.73 2.67
N ARG A 26 5.43 2.51 2.18
CA ARG A 26 4.75 2.25 0.91
C ARG A 26 3.51 1.40 1.14
N LEU A 27 2.47 1.67 0.36
CA LEU A 27 1.25 0.88 0.30
C LEU A 27 1.17 0.16 -1.04
N LEU A 28 1.22 -1.16 -1.02
CA LEU A 28 0.94 -2.01 -2.18
C LEU A 28 -0.57 -2.30 -2.24
N VAL A 29 -1.18 -2.19 -3.42
CA VAL A 29 -2.61 -2.45 -3.64
C VAL A 29 -2.84 -3.36 -4.84
N GLU A 30 -3.58 -4.44 -4.66
CA GLU A 30 -4.11 -5.26 -5.76
C GLU A 30 -5.32 -4.56 -6.36
N VAL A 31 -5.26 -4.20 -7.64
CA VAL A 31 -6.34 -3.52 -8.37
C VAL A 31 -6.34 -4.01 -9.82
N ASP A 32 -7.49 -4.51 -10.28
CA ASP A 32 -7.65 -5.00 -11.65
C ASP A 32 -7.96 -3.87 -12.66
N GLU A 33 -9.11 -3.22 -12.54
CA GLU A 33 -9.68 -2.51 -13.70
C GLU A 33 -9.13 -1.10 -13.94
N THR A 34 -8.45 -0.46 -12.99
CA THR A 34 -7.86 0.89 -13.19
C THR A 34 -6.72 1.18 -12.19
N PRO A 35 -5.59 0.44 -12.25
CA PRO A 35 -4.57 0.46 -11.21
C PRO A 35 -3.99 1.85 -10.93
N ALA A 36 -3.63 2.61 -11.96
CA ALA A 36 -3.04 3.94 -11.79
C ALA A 36 -4.04 4.97 -11.22
N HIS A 37 -5.30 4.92 -11.66
CA HIS A 37 -6.33 5.84 -11.18
C HIS A 37 -6.66 5.57 -9.71
N THR A 38 -6.89 4.30 -9.36
CA THR A 38 -7.19 3.89 -7.99
C THR A 38 -6.03 4.19 -7.06
N ALA A 39 -4.78 3.87 -7.44
CA ALA A 39 -3.60 4.16 -6.63
C ALA A 39 -3.47 5.67 -6.34
N ARG A 40 -3.67 6.53 -7.35
CA ARG A 40 -3.66 7.97 -7.19
C ARG A 40 -4.75 8.47 -6.23
N ALA A 41 -5.98 7.99 -6.38
CA ALA A 41 -7.09 8.39 -5.52
C ALA A 41 -6.84 8.00 -4.05
N VAL A 42 -6.28 6.80 -3.80
CA VAL A 42 -5.87 6.36 -2.46
C VAL A 42 -4.78 7.28 -1.90
N GLN A 43 -3.77 7.61 -2.69
CA GLN A 43 -2.67 8.48 -2.27
C GLN A 43 -3.18 9.88 -1.88
N GLU A 44 -4.05 10.47 -2.70
CA GLU A 44 -4.67 11.77 -2.42
C GLU A 44 -5.50 11.73 -1.13
N ARG A 45 -6.26 10.64 -0.91
CA ARG A 45 -7.08 10.45 0.29
C ARG A 45 -6.23 10.27 1.55
N LEU A 46 -5.17 9.47 1.50
CA LEU A 46 -4.23 9.28 2.61
C LEU A 46 -3.56 10.59 2.98
N ARG A 47 -3.09 11.36 1.99
CA ARG A 47 -2.50 12.69 2.21
C ARG A 47 -3.49 13.63 2.88
N ALA A 48 -4.73 13.68 2.39
CA ALA A 48 -5.75 14.58 2.93
C ALA A 48 -6.14 14.25 4.38
N GLN A 49 -6.15 12.97 4.77
CA GLN A 49 -6.58 12.57 6.11
C GLN A 49 -5.44 12.45 7.13
N LEU A 50 -4.24 12.04 6.70
CA LEU A 50 -3.13 11.74 7.60
C LEU A 50 -2.02 12.80 7.56
N GLY A 51 -2.02 13.70 6.57
CA GLY A 51 -1.00 14.73 6.40
C GLY A 51 0.38 14.21 5.97
N ILE A 52 0.51 12.91 5.70
CA ILE A 52 1.77 12.27 5.27
C ILE A 52 1.74 11.87 3.80
N ARG A 53 2.90 11.82 3.17
CA ARG A 53 3.07 11.27 1.83
C ARG A 53 3.34 9.77 1.96
N VAL A 54 2.40 8.95 1.47
CA VAL A 54 2.58 7.51 1.33
C VAL A 54 2.62 7.20 -0.16
N GLU A 55 3.65 6.50 -0.61
CA GLU A 55 3.69 5.99 -1.97
C GLU A 55 2.68 4.86 -2.12
N VAL A 56 1.77 4.94 -3.09
CA VAL A 56 0.81 3.88 -3.39
C VAL A 56 1.19 3.22 -4.71
N VAL A 57 1.50 1.93 -4.66
CA VAL A 57 1.98 1.16 -5.81
C VAL A 57 0.96 0.07 -6.15
N PRO A 58 0.35 0.12 -7.35
CA PRO A 58 -0.49 -0.98 -7.80
C PRO A 58 0.37 -2.21 -8.10
N VAL A 59 -0.10 -3.38 -7.68
CA VAL A 59 0.53 -4.68 -7.93
C VAL A 59 -0.46 -5.61 -8.62
N PRO A 60 0.02 -6.65 -9.33
CA PRO A 60 -0.87 -7.63 -9.96
C PRO A 60 -1.80 -8.30 -8.94
N SER A 61 -3.00 -8.64 -9.36
CA SER A 61 -3.97 -9.31 -8.51
C SER A 61 -3.49 -10.67 -8.02
N ARG A 62 -3.80 -10.97 -6.75
CA ARG A 62 -3.35 -12.15 -5.99
C ARG A 62 -1.83 -12.28 -5.84
N SER A 63 -1.06 -11.21 -6.00
CA SER A 63 0.38 -11.21 -5.75
C SER A 63 0.78 -10.95 -4.29
N LEU A 64 -0.12 -10.36 -3.50
CA LEU A 64 0.10 -10.08 -2.08
C LEU A 64 -0.22 -11.30 -1.21
N PRO A 65 0.53 -11.50 -0.11
CA PRO A 65 0.30 -12.60 0.80
C PRO A 65 -1.02 -12.42 1.57
N ARG A 66 -1.93 -13.37 1.41
CA ARG A 66 -3.20 -13.44 2.15
C ARG A 66 -2.98 -14.22 3.45
N TYR A 67 -2.63 -13.52 4.53
CA TYR A 67 -2.42 -14.17 5.82
C TYR A 67 -3.76 -14.57 6.45
N GLU A 68 -4.06 -15.87 6.50
CA GLU A 68 -5.37 -16.41 6.89
C GLU A 68 -5.75 -16.27 8.39
N LEU A 69 -4.84 -15.90 9.29
CA LEU A 69 -5.08 -16.05 10.75
C LEU A 69 -4.91 -14.78 11.58
N LYS A 70 -4.21 -13.76 11.08
CA LYS A 70 -4.16 -12.37 11.61
C LYS A 70 -3.52 -11.53 10.52
N ALA A 71 -4.30 -10.70 9.82
CA ALA A 71 -3.79 -9.90 8.72
C ALA A 71 -2.63 -8.99 9.17
N ARG A 72 -1.38 -9.44 8.95
CA ARG A 72 -0.16 -8.66 9.19
C ARG A 72 0.03 -7.73 8.00
N ARG A 73 -0.67 -6.61 8.04
CA ARG A 73 -0.63 -5.60 6.97
C ARG A 73 0.62 -4.73 7.01
N VAL A 74 1.47 -4.86 8.02
CA VAL A 74 2.73 -4.11 8.14
C VAL A 74 3.88 -5.11 8.08
N VAL A 75 4.72 -5.00 7.06
CA VAL A 75 5.95 -5.79 6.90
C VAL A 75 7.14 -4.85 6.91
N ARG A 76 8.17 -5.16 7.72
CA ARG A 76 9.45 -4.43 7.70
C ARG A 76 10.38 -5.08 6.69
N ARG A 77 10.93 -4.29 5.77
CA ARG A 77 11.93 -4.72 4.78
C ARG A 77 13.26 -4.05 5.08
N SER A 78 14.34 -4.83 5.06
CA SER A 78 15.70 -4.37 5.37
C SER A 78 16.36 -3.55 4.25
N ALA A 79 15.78 -3.50 3.06
CA ALA A 79 16.23 -2.68 1.93
C ALA A 79 15.04 -2.19 1.09
N GLY A 80 15.08 -0.92 0.66
CA GLY A 80 14.16 -0.36 -0.33
C GLY A 80 14.41 -0.92 -1.75
N PRO A 81 13.47 -0.75 -2.69
CA PRO A 81 13.69 -1.13 -4.09
C PRO A 81 14.86 -0.33 -4.67
N SER A 82 15.71 -1.00 -5.45
CA SER A 82 16.81 -0.40 -6.23
C SER A 82 16.31 0.44 -7.38
#